data_AF-A0A3A9FIZ4-F1
#
_entry.id   AF-A0A3A9FIZ4-F1
#
_cell.length_a   1.000
_cell.length_b   1.000
_cell.length_c   1.000
_cell.angle_alpha   90.00
_cell.angle_beta   90.00
_cell.angle_gamma   90.00
#
_symmetry.space_group_name_H-M   'P 1'
#
loop_
_entity.id
_entity.type
_entity.pdbx_description
1 polymer ?
#
loop_
_entity_poly.entity_id
_entity_poly.type
_entity_poly.pdbx_seq_one_letter_code
_entity_poly.pdbx_strand_id
1 'polypeptide(L)'
;MSLNELIMGGGGVLLALLTIIQIVPIKINPWSRIARTIGRAMNVEIMDKLNESEATDARYRIIRFDDEIRHHVKHTEEHFNQIMSDIDEYERYCSTHPAYKNSKAVMAIENVRRIYQKCRKENAFLV
;
A
#
# COMPACT_ATOMS: atom_id res chain seq x y z
N MET A 1 13.82 34.07 42.79
CA MET A 1 13.51 33.34 41.54
C MET A 1 13.09 34.34 40.50
N SER A 2 13.80 34.37 39.38
CA SER A 2 13.51 35.30 38.29
C SER A 2 12.33 34.80 37.44
N LEU A 3 11.62 35.70 36.75
CA LEU A 3 10.54 35.34 35.81
C LEU A 3 11.04 34.34 34.75
N ASN A 4 12.32 34.41 34.41
CA ASN A 4 12.98 33.51 33.47
C ASN A 4 13.10 32.08 34.02
N GLU A 5 13.33 31.90 35.33
CA GLU A 5 13.39 30.58 35.97
C GLU A 5 12.00 29.92 36.10
N LEU A 6 10.93 30.71 36.27
CA LEU A 6 9.56 30.19 36.32
C LEU A 6 9.09 29.68 34.95
N ILE A 7 9.50 30.38 33.88
CA ILE A 7 9.17 30.03 32.50
C ILE A 7 10.03 28.84 32.02
N MET A 8 11.32 28.81 32.37
CA MET A 8 12.23 27.73 31.97
C MET A 8 12.15 26.49 32.87
N GLY A 9 11.72 26.62 34.13
CA GLY A 9 11.62 25.55 35.11
C GLY A 9 10.28 24.82 35.08
N GLY A 10 9.81 24.35 33.91
CA GLY A 10 8.65 23.45 33.76
C GLY A 10 7.26 24.00 34.13
N GLY A 11 7.17 24.95 35.05
CA GLY A 11 5.92 25.58 35.52
C GLY A 11 5.30 26.52 34.49
N GLY A 12 6.10 27.14 33.62
CA GLY A 12 5.62 28.00 32.54
C GLY A 12 4.70 27.30 31.53
N VAL A 13 4.95 26.02 31.24
CA VAL A 13 4.10 25.21 30.34
C VAL A 13 2.75 24.92 30.99
N LEU A 14 2.73 24.59 32.29
CA LEU A 14 1.50 24.40 33.05
C LEU A 14 0.68 25.69 33.15
N LEU A 15 1.33 26.82 33.40
CA LEU A 15 0.65 28.12 33.41
C LEU A 15 0.11 28.49 32.03
N ALA A 16 0.86 28.24 30.95
CA ALA A 16 0.36 28.43 29.59
C ALA A 16 -0.86 27.54 29.30
N LEU A 17 -0.84 26.26 29.70
CA LEU A 17 -1.96 25.34 29.56
C LEU A 17 -3.20 25.77 30.37
N LEU A 18 -3.01 26.28 31.59
CA LEU A 18 -4.10 26.77 32.44
C LEU A 18 -4.73 28.06 31.89
N THR A 19 -3.94 28.95 31.27
CA THR A 19 -4.47 30.18 30.64
C THR A 19 -5.22 29.92 29.33
N ILE A 20 -4.83 28.89 28.56
CA ILE A 20 -5.58 28.44 27.38
C ILE A 20 -7.01 28.00 27.73
N ILE A 21 -7.23 27.45 28.93
CA ILE A 21 -8.55 27.00 29.40
C ILE A 21 -9.47 28.16 29.79
N GLN A 22 -8.91 29.32 30.19
CA GLN A 22 -9.70 30.39 30.82
C GLN A 22 -10.10 31.55 29.89
N ILE A 23 -9.55 31.64 28.67
CA ILE A 23 -9.75 32.81 27.81
C ILE A 23 -10.27 32.38 26.43
N VAL A 24 -11.56 32.68 26.20
CA VAL A 24 -12.28 32.80 24.91
C VAL A 24 -13.01 31.55 24.35
N PRO A 25 -14.32 31.67 23.98
CA PRO A 25 -15.03 30.68 23.18
C PRO A 25 -14.67 30.85 21.70
N ILE A 26 -13.43 30.53 21.33
CA ILE A 26 -13.07 30.28 19.93
C ILE A 26 -12.68 28.81 19.88
N LYS A 27 -13.42 28.04 19.06
CA LYS A 27 -13.15 26.61 18.77
C LYS A 27 -11.85 26.46 17.98
N ILE A 28 -10.72 26.89 18.52
CA ILE A 28 -9.43 26.40 18.03
C ILE A 28 -9.30 25.00 18.60
N ASN A 29 -9.27 24.00 17.73
CA ASN A 29 -9.16 22.60 18.12
C ASN A 29 -7.73 22.11 17.85
N PRO A 30 -6.73 22.49 18.70
CA PRO A 30 -5.34 22.11 18.52
C PRO A 30 -5.17 20.59 18.61
N TRP A 31 -5.91 19.95 19.52
CA TRP A 31 -5.95 18.50 19.68
C TRP A 31 -6.47 17.78 18.43
N SER A 32 -7.48 18.33 17.75
CA SER A 32 -7.95 17.76 16.48
C SER A 32 -6.91 17.87 15.37
N ARG A 33 -6.12 18.95 15.31
CA ARG A 33 -5.01 19.04 14.35
C ARG A 33 -3.91 18.03 14.64
N ILE A 34 -3.56 17.84 15.91
CA ILE A 34 -2.59 16.83 16.35
C ILE A 34 -3.12 15.42 16.01
N ALA A 35 -4.34 15.09 16.42
CA ALA A 35 -4.98 13.80 16.13
C ALA A 35 -5.13 13.53 14.62
N ARG A 36 -5.49 14.54 13.82
CA ARG A 36 -5.53 14.41 12.34
C ARG A 36 -4.16 14.15 11.75
N THR A 37 -3.11 14.76 12.29
CA THR A 37 -1.75 14.59 11.77
C THR A 37 -1.21 13.19 12.12
N ILE A 38 -1.43 12.74 13.36
CA ILE A 38 -1.09 11.38 13.80
C ILE A 38 -1.88 10.34 12.99
N GLY A 39 -3.20 10.52 12.85
CA GLY A 39 -4.05 9.63 12.06
C GLY A 39 -3.68 9.58 10.58
N ARG A 40 -3.26 10.70 9.97
CA ARG A 40 -2.75 10.73 8.59
C ARG A 40 -1.45 9.95 8.44
N ALA A 41 -0.51 10.12 9.36
CA ALA A 41 0.77 9.39 9.33
C ALA A 41 0.55 7.88 9.46
N MET A 42 -0.30 7.46 10.39
CA MET A 42 -0.70 6.05 10.53
C MET A 42 -1.39 5.52 9.26
N ASN A 43 -2.27 6.32 8.65
CA ASN A 43 -2.98 5.92 7.44
C ASN A 43 -2.02 5.69 6.26
N VAL A 44 -0.96 6.48 6.11
CA VAL A 44 0.03 6.30 5.04
C VAL A 44 0.82 5.00 5.23
N GLU A 45 1.33 4.73 6.44
CA GLU A 45 2.09 3.50 6.69
C GLU A 45 1.23 2.24 6.56
N ILE A 46 -0.02 2.29 7.04
CA ILE A 46 -0.96 1.18 6.91
C ILE A 46 -1.30 0.96 5.43
N MET A 47 -1.56 2.04 4.67
CA MET A 47 -1.85 1.93 3.23
C MET A 47 -0.68 1.32 2.48
N ASP A 48 0.56 1.71 2.81
CA ASP A 48 1.76 1.17 2.15
C ASP A 48 1.92 -0.33 2.42
N LYS A 49 1.73 -0.77 3.67
CA LYS A 49 1.73 -2.19 4.03
C LYS A 49 0.61 -2.99 3.38
N LEU A 50 -0.58 -2.38 3.21
CA LEU A 50 -1.69 -3.00 2.49
C LEU A 50 -1.32 -3.20 1.02
N ASN A 51 -0.80 -2.16 0.36
CA ASN A 51 -0.33 -2.23 -1.02
C ASN A 51 0.79 -3.29 -1.18
N GLU A 52 1.71 -3.40 -0.20
CA GLU A 52 2.75 -4.43 -0.20
C GLU A 52 2.18 -5.85 -0.11
N SER A 53 1.15 -6.02 0.72
CA SER A 53 0.43 -7.28 0.88
C SER A 53 -0.29 -7.65 -0.42
N GLU A 54 -1.01 -6.71 -1.01
CA GLU A 54 -1.73 -6.89 -2.29
C GLU A 54 -0.77 -7.28 -3.41
N ALA A 55 0.35 -6.58 -3.55
CA ALA A 55 1.40 -6.93 -4.50
C ALA A 55 2.03 -8.31 -4.24
N THR A 56 2.16 -8.69 -2.96
CA THR A 56 2.68 -10.01 -2.58
C THR A 56 1.70 -11.13 -2.95
N ASP A 57 0.40 -10.90 -2.78
CA ASP A 57 -0.64 -11.84 -3.15
C ASP A 57 -0.78 -11.95 -4.67
N ALA A 58 -0.73 -10.83 -5.39
CA ALA A 58 -0.68 -10.80 -6.86
C ALA A 58 0.50 -11.62 -7.38
N ARG A 59 1.70 -11.43 -6.79
CA ARG A 59 2.89 -12.23 -7.12
C ARG A 59 2.65 -13.74 -6.94
N TYR A 60 2.00 -14.14 -5.85
CA TYR A 60 1.70 -15.55 -5.58
C TYR A 60 0.73 -16.11 -6.63
N ARG A 61 -0.34 -15.37 -6.97
CA ARG A 61 -1.32 -15.77 -8.00
C ARG A 61 -0.66 -15.94 -9.37
N ILE A 62 0.22 -15.01 -9.77
CA ILE A 62 0.96 -15.08 -11.04
C ILE A 62 1.85 -16.32 -11.10
N ILE A 63 2.66 -16.59 -10.07
CA ILE A 63 3.59 -17.73 -10.06
C ILE A 63 2.81 -19.05 -10.06
N ARG A 64 1.71 -19.13 -9.30
CA ARG A 64 0.86 -20.30 -9.26
C ARG A 64 0.20 -20.55 -10.62
N PHE A 65 -0.33 -19.52 -11.25
CA PHE A 65 -0.95 -19.63 -12.57
C PHE A 65 0.05 -20.05 -13.65
N ASP A 66 1.28 -19.53 -13.59
CA ASP A 66 2.37 -19.98 -14.44
C ASP A 66 2.70 -21.47 -14.23
N ASP A 67 2.67 -21.94 -12.99
CA ASP A 67 2.84 -23.36 -12.67
C ASP A 67 1.71 -24.21 -13.26
N GLU A 68 0.45 -23.77 -13.13
CA GLU A 68 -0.71 -24.42 -13.74
C GLU A 68 -0.58 -24.50 -15.28
N ILE A 69 -0.12 -23.44 -15.94
CA ILE A 69 0.22 -23.44 -17.38
C ILE A 69 1.30 -24.47 -17.70
N ARG A 70 2.38 -24.53 -16.90
CA ARG A 70 3.47 -25.50 -17.07
C ARG A 70 3.00 -26.95 -16.86
N HIS A 71 1.95 -27.14 -16.07
CA HIS A 71 1.25 -28.42 -15.90
C HIS A 71 0.16 -28.69 -16.95
N HIS A 72 0.09 -27.88 -18.02
CA HIS A 72 -0.86 -28.02 -19.12
C HIS A 72 -2.33 -27.90 -18.70
N VAL A 73 -2.60 -27.23 -17.57
CA VAL A 73 -3.96 -26.90 -17.17
C VAL A 73 -4.52 -25.86 -18.14
N LYS A 74 -5.73 -26.12 -18.65
CA LYS A 74 -6.45 -25.15 -19.49
C LYS A 74 -7.22 -24.18 -18.61
N HIS A 75 -7.27 -22.92 -19.06
CA HIS A 75 -7.98 -21.85 -18.36
C HIS A 75 -8.87 -21.06 -19.32
N THR A 76 -9.92 -20.46 -18.76
CA THR A 76 -10.84 -19.58 -19.47
C THR A 76 -10.14 -18.24 -19.78
N GLU A 77 -10.64 -17.50 -20.77
CA GLU A 77 -10.15 -16.15 -21.07
C GLU A 77 -10.28 -15.22 -19.85
N GLU A 78 -11.35 -15.36 -19.08
CA GLU A 78 -11.58 -14.57 -17.87
C GLU A 78 -10.51 -14.80 -16.80
N HIS A 79 -10.10 -16.06 -16.57
CA HIS A 79 -9.04 -16.34 -15.60
C HIS A 79 -7.71 -15.72 -16.06
N PHE A 80 -7.41 -15.75 -17.37
CA PHE A 80 -6.26 -15.03 -17.89
C PHE A 80 -6.36 -13.51 -17.68
N ASN A 81 -7.53 -12.91 -17.91
CA ASN A 81 -7.74 -11.47 -17.72
C ASN A 81 -7.53 -11.06 -16.25
N GLN A 82 -7.98 -11.89 -15.31
CA GLN A 82 -7.73 -11.69 -13.88
C GLN A 82 -6.22 -11.69 -13.58
N ILE A 83 -5.48 -12.67 -14.11
CA ILE A 83 -4.03 -12.73 -13.92
C ILE A 83 -3.31 -11.57 -14.61
N MET A 84 -3.78 -11.09 -15.77
CA MET A 84 -3.23 -9.87 -16.37
C MET A 84 -3.41 -8.64 -15.47
N SER A 85 -4.55 -8.55 -14.77
CA SER A 85 -4.79 -7.48 -13.79
C SER A 85 -3.83 -7.59 -12.60
N ASP A 86 -3.58 -8.80 -12.10
CA ASP A 86 -2.59 -9.06 -11.05
C ASP A 86 -1.17 -8.67 -11.49
N ILE A 87 -0.81 -8.92 -12.76
CA ILE A 87 0.48 -8.50 -13.33
C ILE A 87 0.61 -6.98 -13.32
N ASP A 88 -0.42 -6.26 -13.77
CA ASP A 88 -0.40 -4.80 -13.81
C ASP A 88 -0.29 -4.18 -12.40
N GLU A 89 -1.00 -4.75 -11.43
CA GLU A 89 -0.90 -4.35 -10.01
C GLU A 89 0.51 -4.59 -9.45
N TYR A 90 1.05 -5.78 -9.69
CA TYR A 90 2.39 -6.17 -9.25
C TYR A 90 3.49 -5.29 -9.86
N GLU A 91 3.46 -5.08 -11.18
CA GLU A 91 4.45 -4.25 -11.88
C GLU A 91 4.34 -2.78 -11.45
N ARG A 92 3.13 -2.26 -11.26
CA ARG A 92 2.91 -0.92 -10.72
C ARG A 92 3.56 -0.77 -9.35
N TYR A 93 3.30 -1.70 -8.43
CA TYR A 93 3.89 -1.67 -7.10
C TYR A 93 5.42 -1.76 -7.14
N CYS A 94 5.98 -2.66 -7.96
CA CYS A 94 7.42 -2.80 -8.12
C CYS A 94 8.08 -1.53 -8.70
N SER A 95 7.39 -0.82 -9.61
CA SER A 95 7.91 0.41 -10.22
C SER A 95 8.04 1.56 -9.20
N THR A 96 7.15 1.60 -8.21
CA THR A 96 7.14 2.62 -7.15
C THR A 96 7.98 2.22 -5.93
N HIS A 97 8.35 0.93 -5.79
CA HIS A 97 9.10 0.38 -4.66
C HIS A 97 10.36 -0.40 -5.09
N PRO A 98 11.46 0.28 -5.49
CA PRO A 98 12.69 -0.38 -5.98
C PRO A 98 13.36 -1.34 -4.97
N ALA A 99 13.13 -1.15 -3.67
CA ALA A 99 13.65 -2.04 -2.63
C ALA A 99 12.86 -3.35 -2.50
N TYR A 100 11.66 -3.42 -3.07
CA TYR A 100 10.83 -4.62 -3.07
C TYR A 100 11.41 -5.67 -4.03
N LYS A 101 11.55 -6.93 -3.57
CA LYS A 101 12.22 -8.01 -4.33
C LYS A 101 11.36 -8.46 -5.52
N ASN A 102 11.57 -7.83 -6.67
CA ASN A 102 10.84 -8.05 -7.93
C ASN A 102 11.26 -9.33 -8.70
N SER A 103 12.53 -9.76 -8.60
CA SER A 103 13.10 -10.80 -9.47
C SER A 103 12.48 -12.21 -9.42
N LYS A 104 11.42 -12.42 -8.62
CA LYS A 104 10.77 -13.73 -8.44
C LYS A 104 9.71 -14.05 -9.50
N ALA A 105 9.02 -13.07 -10.06
CA ALA A 105 7.88 -13.30 -10.96
C ALA A 105 8.14 -12.97 -12.44
N VAL A 106 9.28 -12.35 -12.77
CA VAL A 106 9.58 -11.87 -14.13
C VAL A 106 9.39 -12.96 -15.20
N MET A 107 9.95 -14.16 -14.98
CA MET A 107 9.82 -15.27 -15.93
C MET A 107 8.38 -15.81 -16.02
N ALA A 108 7.66 -15.84 -14.90
CA ALA A 108 6.26 -16.25 -14.87
C ALA A 108 5.40 -15.27 -15.66
N ILE A 109 5.60 -13.96 -15.46
CA ILE A 109 4.90 -12.89 -16.19
C ILE A 109 5.11 -13.03 -17.70
N GLU A 110 6.35 -13.24 -18.14
CA GLU A 110 6.68 -13.43 -19.55
C GLU A 110 5.95 -14.64 -20.14
N ASN A 111 5.96 -15.77 -19.43
CA ASN A 111 5.31 -16.99 -19.89
C ASN A 111 3.78 -16.84 -19.96
N VAL A 112 3.14 -16.26 -18.94
CA VAL A 112 1.70 -15.99 -18.92
C VAL A 112 1.30 -15.10 -20.09
N ARG A 113 2.01 -13.98 -20.33
CA ARG A 113 1.75 -13.07 -21.45
C ARG A 113 1.86 -13.78 -22.80
N ARG A 114 2.90 -14.60 -22.97
CA ARG A 114 3.13 -15.38 -24.19
C ARG A 114 1.99 -16.38 -24.45
N ILE A 115 1.56 -17.11 -23.43
CA ILE A 115 0.49 -18.11 -23.55
C ILE A 115 -0.86 -17.45 -23.78
N TYR A 116 -1.17 -16.36 -23.07
CA TYR A 116 -2.39 -15.60 -23.30
C TYR A 116 -2.50 -15.12 -24.76
N GLN A 117 -1.43 -14.54 -25.31
CA GLN A 117 -1.39 -14.13 -26.71
C GLN A 117 -1.58 -15.31 -27.67
N LYS A 118 -1.02 -16.48 -27.36
CA LYS A 118 -1.21 -17.70 -28.15
C LYS A 118 -2.68 -18.14 -28.10
N CYS A 119 -3.28 -18.23 -26.93
CA CYS A 119 -4.68 -18.62 -26.75
C CYS A 119 -5.64 -17.67 -27.48
N ARG A 120 -5.39 -16.36 -27.46
CA ARG A 120 -6.18 -15.37 -28.23
C ARG A 120 -6.06 -15.56 -29.75
N LYS A 121 -4.88 -15.86 -30.27
CA LYS A 121 -4.67 -16.07 -31.71
C LYS A 121 -5.31 -17.36 -32.19
N GLU A 122 -5.23 -18.41 -31.39
CA GLU A 122 -5.66 -19.77 -31.74
C GLU A 122 -7.09 -20.09 -31.28
N ASN A 123 -7.76 -19.17 -30.56
CA ASN A 123 -9.03 -19.41 -29.86
C ASN A 123 -8.98 -20.67 -28.98
N ALA A 124 -7.87 -20.86 -28.26
CA ALA A 124 -7.56 -22.09 -27.53
C ALA A 124 -7.90 -22.04 -26.02
N PHE A 125 -8.75 -21.10 -25.61
CA PHE A 125 -9.21 -21.00 -24.22
C PHE A 125 -10.09 -22.18 -23.81
N LEU A 126 -10.17 -22.44 -22.50
CA LEU A 126 -11.19 -23.32 -21.95
C LEU A 126 -12.57 -22.66 -22.16
N VAL A 127 -13.51 -23.43 -22.71
CA VAL A 127 -14.92 -23.06 -22.91
C VAL A 127 -15.75 -23.60 -21.76
#